data_AF-A0A0M3HGM6-F1
#
_entry.id   AF-A0A0M3HGM6-F1
#
_cell.length_a   1.000
_cell.length_b   1.000
_cell.length_c   1.000
_cell.angle_alpha   90.00
_cell.angle_beta   90.00
_cell.angle_gamma   90.00
#
_symmetry.space_group_name_H-M   'P 1'
#
loop_
_entity.id
_entity.type
_entity.pdbx_description
1 polymer ?
#
loop_
_entity_poly.entity_id
_entity_poly.type
_entity_poly.pdbx_seq_one_letter_code
_entity_poly.pdbx_strand_id
1 'polypeptide(L)'
;MHAFESPNHPRLVRFDAFLHYDSCLNAKTHTNAPFRVCQDLCRDVSVLRIYPSIKPETVARHLQLPMRGCVIQSYGMGNMPDSKDLHSVLLDATQRGCILVSCSQCKSGKVESVYESSLVSALLRY
;
A
#
# COMPACT_ATOMS: atom_id res chain seq x y z
N MET A 1 -2.92 28.25 1.77
CA MET A 1 -3.27 26.94 2.37
C MET A 1 -3.30 25.92 1.23
N HIS A 2 -2.50 24.86 1.29
CA HIS A 2 -2.47 23.81 0.26
C HIS A 2 -2.98 22.50 0.86
N ALA A 3 -4.09 21.98 0.34
CA ALA A 3 -4.74 20.76 0.86
C ALA A 3 -4.19 19.46 0.25
N PHE A 4 -3.43 19.55 -0.84
CA PHE A 4 -2.92 18.40 -1.59
C PHE A 4 -1.42 18.54 -1.89
N GLU A 5 -0.73 17.42 -1.78
CA GLU A 5 0.69 17.29 -2.05
C GLU A 5 0.97 15.96 -2.78
N SER A 6 2.07 15.92 -3.51
CA SER A 6 2.59 14.72 -4.15
C SER A 6 3.96 14.42 -3.54
N PRO A 7 4.02 13.69 -2.41
CA PRO A 7 5.23 13.57 -1.61
C PRO A 7 6.32 12.74 -2.27
N ASN A 8 5.95 11.83 -3.17
CA ASN A 8 6.87 10.89 -3.82
C ASN A 8 7.01 11.14 -5.34
N HIS A 9 6.42 12.20 -5.87
CA HIS A 9 6.52 12.55 -7.28
C HIS A 9 6.45 14.07 -7.48
N PRO A 10 7.28 14.68 -8.33
CA PRO A 10 7.19 16.12 -8.61
C PRO A 10 5.83 16.51 -9.22
N ARG A 11 5.43 17.78 -9.05
CA ARG A 11 4.21 18.32 -9.68
C ARG A 11 4.39 18.28 -11.20
N LEU A 12 3.38 17.76 -11.91
CA LEU A 12 3.42 17.69 -13.37
C LEU A 12 3.44 19.08 -14.02
N VAL A 13 2.68 20.00 -13.44
CA VAL A 13 2.55 21.38 -13.89
C VAL A 13 2.46 22.30 -12.68
N ARG A 14 3.08 23.47 -12.76
CA ARG A 14 2.94 24.57 -11.82
C ARG A 14 2.48 25.81 -12.58
N PHE A 15 1.46 26.47 -12.07
CA PHE A 15 0.97 27.73 -12.61
C PHE A 15 1.17 28.83 -11.58
N ASP A 16 2.04 29.78 -11.91
CA ASP A 16 2.22 31.02 -11.16
C ASP A 16 1.82 32.21 -12.05
N ALA A 17 2.76 33.06 -12.47
CA ALA A 17 2.54 34.05 -13.54
C ALA A 17 2.64 33.42 -14.95
N PHE A 18 3.36 32.30 -15.07
CA PHE A 18 3.52 31.52 -16.28
C PHE A 18 3.27 30.03 -15.99
N LEU A 19 2.94 29.28 -17.03
CA LEU A 19 2.78 27.84 -16.95
C LEU A 19 4.17 27.17 -17.03
N HIS A 20 4.55 26.46 -15.97
CA HIS A 20 5.76 25.65 -15.92
C HIS A 20 5.37 24.17 -15.97
N TYR A 21 5.81 23.46 -17.00
CA TYR A 21 5.66 22.01 -17.09
C TYR A 21 7.03 21.37 -17.31
N ASP A 22 7.25 20.20 -16.73
CA ASP A 22 8.45 19.41 -16.96
C ASP A 22 8.17 18.38 -18.06
N SER A 23 8.76 18.59 -19.24
CA SER A 23 8.60 17.69 -20.38
C SER A 23 9.10 16.27 -20.14
N CYS A 24 10.00 16.08 -19.17
CA CYS A 24 10.54 14.76 -18.83
C CYS A 24 9.58 13.94 -17.96
N LEU A 25 8.60 14.58 -17.30
CA LEU A 25 7.55 13.89 -16.54
C LEU A 25 6.39 13.40 -17.42
N ASN A 26 6.36 13.82 -18.69
CA ASN A 26 5.36 13.35 -19.65
C ASN A 26 5.71 11.93 -20.10
N ALA A 27 5.22 10.94 -19.34
CA ALA A 27 5.19 9.56 -19.79
C ALA A 27 4.34 9.48 -21.08
N LYS A 28 4.99 9.43 -22.24
CA LYS A 28 4.32 9.20 -23.52
C LYS A 28 3.92 7.73 -23.61
N THR A 29 2.81 7.36 -22.99
CA THR A 29 2.20 6.03 -23.18
C THR A 29 1.32 6.06 -24.43
N HIS A 30 1.95 6.08 -25.61
CA HIS A 30 1.23 5.79 -26.85
C HIS A 30 1.05 4.28 -26.97
N THR A 31 0.05 3.75 -26.28
CA THR A 31 -0.42 2.39 -26.56
C THR A 31 -1.48 2.48 -27.66
N ASN A 32 -1.32 1.73 -28.75
CA ASN A 32 -2.38 1.57 -29.77
C ASN A 32 -3.58 0.75 -29.27
N ALA A 33 -3.65 0.47 -27.96
CA ALA A 33 -4.77 -0.22 -27.36
C ALA A 33 -6.02 0.66 -27.36
N PRO A 34 -7.21 0.10 -27.63
CA PRO A 34 -8.45 0.85 -27.51
C PRO A 34 -8.67 1.28 -26.06
N PHE A 35 -9.25 2.47 -25.89
CA PHE A 35 -9.68 2.96 -24.58
C PHE A 35 -10.67 1.97 -23.94
N ARG A 36 -10.44 1.63 -22.66
CA ARG A 36 -11.28 0.70 -21.91
C ARG A 36 -11.56 1.25 -20.52
N VAL A 37 -12.85 1.25 -20.14
CA VAL A 37 -13.28 1.53 -18.76
C VAL A 37 -13.39 0.21 -18.00
N CYS A 38 -12.70 0.12 -16.86
CA CYS A 38 -12.88 -0.99 -15.93
C CYS A 38 -13.93 -0.61 -14.88
N GLN A 39 -15.10 -1.23 -14.94
CA GLN A 39 -16.22 -0.97 -14.00
C GLN A 39 -16.34 -2.07 -12.93
N ASP A 40 -15.78 -3.25 -13.18
CA ASP A 40 -15.80 -4.38 -12.26
C ASP A 40 -14.67 -4.23 -11.23
N LEU A 41 -14.95 -3.49 -10.17
CA LEU A 41 -14.04 -3.26 -9.04
C LEU A 41 -14.50 -4.08 -7.83
N CYS A 42 -13.56 -4.86 -7.28
CA CYS A 42 -13.75 -5.59 -6.02
C CYS A 42 -14.05 -4.61 -4.88
N ARG A 43 -15.15 -4.85 -4.15
CA ARG A 43 -15.52 -4.05 -2.96
C ARG A 43 -15.01 -4.65 -1.65
N ASP A 44 -14.55 -5.90 -1.67
CA ASP A 44 -14.03 -6.62 -0.51
C ASP A 44 -12.55 -6.30 -0.29
N VAL A 45 -12.23 -5.01 -0.22
CA VAL A 45 -10.88 -4.51 0.04
C VAL A 45 -10.89 -3.52 1.20
N SER A 46 -9.81 -3.51 1.98
CA SER A 46 -9.69 -2.61 3.14
C SER A 46 -8.30 -1.97 3.28
N VAL A 47 -8.21 -1.02 4.20
CA VAL A 47 -6.95 -0.46 4.68
C VAL A 47 -6.85 -0.73 6.18
N LEU A 48 -5.77 -1.39 6.60
CA LEU A 48 -5.48 -1.64 8.01
C LEU A 48 -4.24 -0.88 8.43
N ARG A 49 -4.40 0.01 9.41
CA ARG A 49 -3.28 0.74 10.01
C ARG A 49 -2.77 0.01 11.24
N ILE A 50 -1.50 -0.36 11.23
CA ILE A 50 -0.82 -0.94 12.39
C ILE A 50 -0.56 0.15 13.45
N TYR A 51 -0.81 -0.16 14.71
CA TYR A 51 -0.48 0.71 15.84
C TYR A 51 0.15 -0.12 16.98
N PRO A 52 0.88 0.51 17.92
CA PRO A 52 1.58 -0.23 18.96
C PRO A 52 0.58 -1.07 19.77
N SER A 53 0.94 -2.32 20.05
CA SER A 53 0.10 -3.26 20.80
C SER A 53 -1.22 -3.64 20.11
N ILE A 54 -1.31 -3.51 18.78
CA ILE A 54 -2.41 -4.11 18.01
C ILE A 54 -2.44 -5.62 18.29
N LYS A 55 -3.63 -6.13 18.65
CA LYS A 55 -3.81 -7.53 19.00
C LYS A 55 -3.93 -8.38 17.73
N PRO A 56 -3.27 -9.55 17.63
CA PRO A 56 -3.41 -10.46 16.49
C PRO A 56 -4.87 -10.81 16.17
N GLU A 57 -5.73 -10.95 17.18
CA GLU A 57 -7.15 -11.26 16.99
C GLU A 57 -7.91 -10.13 16.30
N THR A 58 -7.52 -8.87 16.52
CA THR A 58 -8.09 -7.72 15.81
C THR A 58 -7.74 -7.78 14.34
N VAL A 59 -6.48 -8.10 14.01
CA VAL A 59 -6.02 -8.27 12.63
C VAL A 59 -6.72 -9.45 11.97
N ALA A 60 -6.86 -10.57 12.68
CA ALA A 60 -7.53 -11.76 12.19
C ALA A 60 -8.98 -11.45 11.81
N ARG A 61 -9.73 -10.81 12.72
CA ARG A 61 -11.12 -10.38 12.46
C ARG A 61 -11.22 -9.40 11.30
N HIS A 62 -10.27 -8.48 11.18
CA HIS A 62 -10.25 -7.52 10.07
C HIS A 62 -10.04 -8.21 8.70
N LEU A 63 -9.26 -9.29 8.67
CA LEU A 63 -8.93 -10.07 7.46
C LEU A 63 -9.81 -11.32 7.27
N GLN A 64 -10.93 -11.42 7.99
CA GLN A 64 -11.90 -12.49 7.77
C GLN A 64 -12.63 -12.32 6.43
N LEU A 65 -13.20 -13.43 5.94
CA LEU A 65 -14.07 -13.39 4.76
C LEU A 65 -15.21 -12.37 4.97
N PRO A 66 -15.64 -11.66 3.92
CA PRO A 66 -15.32 -11.87 2.50
C PRO A 66 -14.05 -11.14 1.98
N MET A 67 -13.17 -10.66 2.87
CA MET A 67 -12.02 -9.84 2.47
C MET A 67 -11.13 -10.51 1.41
N ARG A 68 -10.95 -9.82 0.27
CA ARG A 68 -10.11 -10.26 -0.85
C ARG A 68 -8.80 -9.49 -0.96
N GLY A 69 -8.68 -8.31 -0.36
CA GLY A 69 -7.40 -7.61 -0.28
C GLY A 69 -7.32 -6.57 0.82
N CYS A 70 -6.12 -6.33 1.33
CA CYS A 70 -5.89 -5.34 2.37
C CYS A 70 -4.57 -4.57 2.15
N VAL A 71 -4.64 -3.24 2.22
CA VAL A 71 -3.45 -2.39 2.31
C VAL A 71 -3.07 -2.26 3.77
N ILE A 72 -1.92 -2.82 4.14
CA ILE A 72 -1.36 -2.74 5.48
C ILE A 72 -0.46 -1.51 5.57
N GLN A 73 -0.87 -0.51 6.35
CA GLN A 73 -0.05 0.64 6.66
C GLN A 73 0.87 0.32 7.85
N SER A 74 2.14 0.12 7.58
CA SER A 74 3.19 -0.25 8.52
C SER A 74 4.14 0.91 8.83
N TYR A 75 5.00 0.78 9.83
CA TYR A 75 5.88 1.86 10.25
C TYR A 75 7.08 2.05 9.32
N GLY A 76 7.50 3.30 9.11
CA GLY A 76 8.75 3.63 8.45
C GLY A 76 8.91 2.92 7.10
N MET A 77 9.94 2.10 6.98
CA MET A 77 10.26 1.39 5.73
C MET A 77 9.44 0.11 5.50
N GLY A 78 8.42 -0.19 6.31
CA GLY A 78 7.61 -1.40 6.14
C GLY A 78 7.43 -2.27 7.38
N ASN A 79 7.87 -1.78 8.55
CA ASN A 79 8.04 -2.59 9.75
C ASN A 79 6.73 -2.71 10.54
N MET A 80 6.52 -3.89 11.11
CA MET A 80 5.38 -4.22 11.96
C MET A 80 5.89 -4.86 13.27
N PRO A 81 5.09 -4.92 14.37
CA PRO A 81 5.48 -5.69 15.53
C PRO A 81 5.85 -7.14 15.14
N ASP A 82 7.03 -7.57 15.58
CA ASP A 82 7.53 -8.92 15.33
C ASP A 82 6.88 -9.87 16.34
N SER A 83 5.87 -10.61 15.87
CA SER A 83 5.03 -11.49 16.69
C SER A 83 4.65 -12.71 15.85
N LYS A 84 5.00 -13.91 16.33
CA LYS A 84 4.63 -15.15 15.64
C LYS A 84 3.13 -15.26 15.38
N ASP A 85 2.31 -14.85 16.34
CA ASP A 85 0.85 -14.87 16.24
C ASP A 85 0.31 -13.86 15.20
N LEU A 86 0.95 -12.69 15.09
CA LEU A 86 0.59 -11.73 14.06
C LEU A 86 0.98 -12.25 12.67
N HIS A 87 2.14 -12.90 12.56
CA HIS A 87 2.60 -13.48 11.29
C HIS A 87 1.71 -14.64 10.84
N SER A 88 1.29 -15.52 11.75
CA SER A 88 0.36 -16.61 11.42
C SER A 88 -0.98 -16.07 10.92
N VAL A 89 -1.52 -15.03 11.56
CA VAL A 89 -2.76 -14.39 11.11
C VAL A 89 -2.65 -13.83 9.68
N LEU A 90 -1.52 -13.20 9.33
CA LEU A 90 -1.30 -12.71 7.98
C LEU A 90 -1.15 -13.84 6.97
N LEU A 91 -0.42 -14.90 7.32
CA LEU A 91 -0.25 -16.09 6.48
C LEU A 91 -1.59 -16.81 6.25
N ASP A 92 -2.39 -16.99 7.28
CA ASP A 92 -3.72 -17.59 7.16
C ASP A 92 -4.61 -16.77 6.22
N ALA A 93 -4.50 -15.44 6.25
CA ALA A 93 -5.24 -14.56 5.33
C ALA A 93 -4.80 -14.74 3.87
N THR A 94 -3.50 -14.81 3.60
CA THR A 94 -2.99 -15.02 2.23
C THR A 94 -3.32 -16.42 1.72
N GLN A 95 -3.27 -17.45 2.58
CA GLN A 95 -3.68 -18.81 2.24
C GLN A 95 -5.17 -18.91 1.87
N ARG A 96 -6.04 -18.07 2.46
CA ARG A 96 -7.45 -17.92 2.04
C ARG A 96 -7.63 -17.15 0.73
N GLY A 97 -6.56 -16.65 0.12
CA GLY A 97 -6.58 -15.88 -1.12
C GLY A 97 -6.69 -14.36 -0.94
N CYS A 98 -6.54 -13.83 0.28
CA CYS A 98 -6.53 -12.39 0.52
C CYS A 98 -5.17 -11.78 0.12
N ILE A 99 -5.19 -10.77 -0.76
CA ILE A 99 -3.97 -10.08 -1.22
C ILE A 99 -3.59 -9.00 -0.22
N LEU A 100 -2.37 -9.08 0.34
CA LEU A 100 -1.85 -8.08 1.27
C LEU A 100 -0.82 -7.17 0.59
N VAL A 101 -1.01 -5.85 0.69
CA VAL A 101 -0.08 -4.85 0.15
C VAL A 101 0.51 -4.03 1.29
N SER A 102 1.84 -3.98 1.41
CA SER A 102 2.49 -3.14 2.43
C SER A 102 2.65 -1.70 1.94
N CYS A 103 2.27 -0.74 2.77
CA CYS A 103 2.49 0.69 2.56
C CYS A 103 3.04 1.34 3.82
N SER A 104 3.87 2.36 3.67
CA SER A 104 4.39 3.13 4.81
C SER A 104 3.31 4.05 5.37
N GLN A 105 3.32 4.24 6.68
CA GLN A 105 2.59 5.31 7.36
C GLN A 105 3.23 6.70 7.19
N CYS A 106 4.49 6.77 6.72
CA CYS A 106 5.19 8.02 6.50
C CYS A 106 4.61 8.76 5.27
N LYS A 107 4.59 10.10 5.35
CA LYS A 107 4.07 10.96 4.28
C LYS A 107 4.86 10.81 2.98
N SER A 108 6.18 10.65 3.08
CA SER A 108 7.10 10.45 1.96
C SER A 108 8.01 9.25 2.23
N GLY A 109 8.62 8.75 1.17
CA GLY A 109 9.46 7.56 1.18
C GLY A 109 8.78 6.36 0.55
N LYS A 110 9.44 5.20 0.65
CA LYS A 110 9.00 3.93 0.06
C LYS A 110 9.19 2.81 1.07
N VAL A 111 8.38 1.76 0.93
CA VAL A 111 8.61 0.51 1.67
C VAL A 111 9.83 -0.17 1.05
N GLU A 112 10.75 -0.65 1.88
CA GLU A 112 11.91 -1.42 1.45
C GLU A 112 12.03 -2.68 2.32
N SER A 113 12.46 -3.79 1.70
CA SER A 113 12.73 -5.05 2.36
C SER A 113 14.09 -5.03 3.10
N VAL A 114 14.26 -4.12 4.06
CA VAL A 114 15.55 -3.94 4.77
C VAL A 114 15.61 -4.76 6.06
N TYR A 115 14.46 -5.07 6.67
CA TYR A 115 14.41 -5.71 8.00
C TYR A 115 13.54 -6.97 8.02
N GLU A 116 13.85 -7.91 8.91
CA GLU A 116 13.09 -9.16 9.08
C GLU A 116 11.62 -8.93 9.46
N SER A 117 11.34 -7.81 10.12
CA SER A 117 10.00 -7.36 10.55
C SER A 117 9.18 -6.68 9.44
N SER A 118 9.71 -6.61 8.21
CA SER A 118 8.95 -6.13 7.07
C SER A 118 7.89 -7.15 6.65
N LEU A 119 6.70 -6.68 6.26
CA LEU A 119 5.61 -7.56 5.78
C LEU A 119 6.05 -8.48 4.62
N VAL A 120 6.97 -7.99 3.78
CA VAL A 120 7.60 -8.77 2.70
C VAL A 120 8.41 -9.95 3.26
N SER A 121 9.17 -9.75 4.33
CA SER A 121 9.90 -10.82 5.01
C SER A 121 8.97 -11.78 5.73
N ALA A 122 7.87 -11.29 6.32
CA ALA A 122 6.86 -12.15 6.96
C ALA A 122 6.17 -13.11 5.98
N LEU A 123 5.98 -12.71 4.72
CA LEU A 123 5.33 -13.52 3.69
C LEU A 123 6.30 -14.39 2.85
N LEU A 124 7.60 -14.10 2.84
CA LEU A 124 8.61 -14.83 2.04
C LEU A 124 9.38 -15.91 2.84
N ARG A 125 9.12 -16.05 4.15
CA ARG A 125 9.82 -17.02 5.01
C ARG A 125 9.19 -18.43 5.05
N TYR A 126 8.13 -18.66 4.27
CA TYR A 126 7.40 -19.92 4.16
C TYR A 126 6.95 -20.14 2.72
#